data_AF-A0A023F559-F1
#
_entry.id   AF-A0A023F559-F1
#
_cell.length_a   1.000
_cell.length_b   1.000
_cell.length_c   1.000
_cell.angle_alpha   90.00
_cell.angle_beta   90.00
_cell.angle_gamma   90.00
#
_symmetry.space_group_name_H-M   'P 1'
#
loop_
_entity.id
_entity.type
_entity.pdbx_description
1 polymer ?
#
loop_
_entity_poly.entity_id
_entity_poly.type
_entity_poly.pdbx_seq_one_letter_code
_entity_poly.pdbx_strand_id
1 'polypeptide(L)'
;GGVLYTTTAQTLAPLLPKLEDPAALRDSKGRLFLDRDGVLFRYVLDYLRSGSIVLPDCFREKERLRREALYYGLQPMADSLAVHTRTSGYIVIGYRGSFQFGRDGLTDVKFRKISRILVCGRVALCRIVFGEALNESRDPDHGVPDRYTARFFLKHSSIEQAFDQLQEHGFRMTGSCGSGTAGIAAADLKPGVDQEENRWNHYNEFVFVRD
;
A
#
# COMPACT_ATOMS: atom_id res chain seq x y z
N GLY A 1 23.29 7.93 -23.70
CA GLY A 1 23.31 7.89 -25.17
C GLY A 1 22.08 8.56 -25.76
N GLY A 2 22.21 9.82 -26.23
CA GLY A 2 21.21 10.45 -27.13
C GLY A 2 20.46 11.67 -26.60
N VAL A 3 20.43 11.91 -25.28
CA VAL A 3 19.78 13.10 -24.68
C VAL A 3 20.84 14.11 -24.26
N LEU A 4 20.65 15.38 -24.62
CA LEU A 4 21.55 16.47 -24.26
C LEU A 4 21.10 17.14 -22.96
N TYR A 5 22.00 17.17 -21.97
CA TYR A 5 21.81 17.93 -20.74
C TYR A 5 22.87 19.03 -20.62
N THR A 6 22.48 20.14 -20.03
CA THR A 6 23.37 21.24 -19.65
C THR A 6 23.31 21.40 -18.13
N THR A 7 24.47 21.39 -17.48
CA THR A 7 24.58 21.57 -16.03
C THR A 7 25.92 22.24 -15.68
N THR A 8 26.10 22.64 -14.43
CA THR A 8 27.33 23.23 -13.93
C THR A 8 28.30 22.15 -13.44
N ALA A 9 29.60 22.46 -13.45
CA ALA A 9 30.62 21.57 -12.89
C ALA A 9 30.38 21.28 -11.40
N GLN A 10 29.83 22.24 -10.66
CA GLN A 10 29.49 22.07 -9.23
C GLN A 10 28.42 21.00 -9.01
N THR A 11 27.35 21.01 -9.83
CA THR A 11 26.30 19.99 -9.75
C THR A 11 26.82 18.61 -10.17
N LEU A 12 27.74 18.55 -11.14
CA LEU A 12 28.31 17.29 -11.61
C LEU A 12 29.45 16.77 -10.72
N ALA A 13 29.95 17.57 -9.78
CA ALA A 13 31.10 17.24 -8.93
C ALA A 13 31.04 15.84 -8.27
N PRO A 14 29.89 15.38 -7.74
CA PRO A 14 29.79 14.03 -7.16
C PRO A 14 30.00 12.90 -8.18
N LEU A 15 29.77 13.16 -9.47
CA LEU A 15 29.95 12.18 -10.54
C LEU A 15 31.34 12.24 -11.18
N LEU A 16 32.05 13.38 -11.08
CA LEU A 16 33.35 13.58 -11.74
C LEU A 16 34.37 12.46 -11.47
N PRO A 17 34.55 11.94 -10.22
CA PRO A 17 35.52 10.87 -9.99
C PRO A 17 35.24 9.58 -10.75
N LYS A 18 33.97 9.33 -11.11
CA LYS A 18 33.56 8.19 -11.95
C LYS A 18 33.58 8.50 -13.44
N LEU A 19 33.59 9.77 -13.80
CA LEU A 19 33.62 10.27 -15.18
C LEU A 19 35.03 10.63 -15.65
N GLU A 20 36.00 10.68 -14.75
CA GLU A 20 37.43 10.99 -15.01
C GLU A 20 38.26 9.76 -15.39
N ASP A 21 37.64 8.59 -15.60
CA ASP A 21 38.31 7.44 -16.19
C ASP A 21 38.91 7.85 -17.56
N PRO A 22 40.19 7.61 -17.88
CA PRO A 22 40.83 7.97 -19.15
C PRO A 22 40.13 7.45 -20.43
N ALA A 23 39.15 6.54 -20.29
CA ALA A 23 38.23 6.12 -21.33
C ALA A 23 36.95 6.98 -21.48
N ALA A 24 36.86 8.12 -20.75
CA ALA A 24 35.73 9.03 -20.76
C ALA A 24 35.43 9.49 -22.19
N LEU A 25 34.43 8.84 -22.75
CA LEU A 25 33.90 9.05 -24.08
C LEU A 25 33.57 10.55 -24.18
N ARG A 26 34.40 11.31 -24.90
CA ARG A 26 33.99 12.61 -25.40
C ARG A 26 33.36 12.38 -26.75
N ASP A 27 32.29 13.10 -27.03
CA ASP A 27 31.75 13.09 -28.38
C ASP A 27 32.68 13.84 -29.36
N SER A 28 32.34 13.79 -30.65
CA SER A 28 33.07 14.51 -31.70
C SER A 28 33.10 16.04 -31.53
N LYS A 29 32.36 16.58 -30.56
CA LYS A 29 32.30 18.00 -30.21
C LYS A 29 32.99 18.32 -28.87
N GLY A 30 33.71 17.36 -28.29
CA GLY A 30 34.49 17.52 -27.05
C GLY A 30 33.66 17.56 -25.77
N ARG A 31 32.36 17.26 -25.83
CA ARG A 31 31.44 17.22 -24.68
C ARG A 31 31.55 15.87 -23.97
N LEU A 32 31.31 15.86 -22.67
CA LEU A 32 31.21 14.61 -21.90
C LEU A 32 30.07 13.75 -22.44
N PHE A 33 30.36 12.49 -22.79
CA PHE A 33 29.36 11.53 -23.23
C PHE A 33 29.19 10.42 -22.21
N LEU A 34 27.93 10.21 -21.81
CA LEU A 34 27.52 9.12 -20.93
C LEU A 34 26.76 8.08 -21.76
N ASP A 35 27.30 6.87 -21.85
CA ASP A 35 26.62 5.75 -22.51
C ASP A 35 25.58 5.07 -21.60
N ARG A 36 24.67 5.88 -21.07
CA ARG A 36 23.60 5.47 -20.14
C ARG A 36 22.23 5.98 -20.59
N ASP A 37 21.20 5.64 -19.84
CA ASP A 37 19.84 6.06 -20.10
C ASP A 37 19.68 7.58 -19.94
N GLY A 38 19.57 8.28 -21.07
CA GLY A 38 19.44 9.73 -21.08
C GLY A 38 18.11 10.22 -20.52
N VAL A 39 17.03 9.43 -20.55
CA VAL A 39 15.72 9.86 -20.05
C VAL A 39 15.74 9.83 -18.52
N LEU A 40 16.25 8.76 -17.93
CA LEU A 40 16.35 8.60 -16.49
C LEU A 40 17.38 9.54 -15.85
N PHE A 41 18.38 9.97 -16.61
CA PHE A 41 19.40 10.90 -16.13
C PHE A 41 18.83 12.23 -15.61
N ARG A 42 17.65 12.66 -16.09
CA ARG A 42 16.96 13.84 -15.56
C ARG A 42 16.78 13.76 -14.04
N TYR A 43 16.32 12.63 -13.53
CA TYR A 43 16.05 12.45 -12.09
C TYR A 43 17.34 12.38 -11.27
N VAL A 44 18.40 11.83 -11.85
CA VAL A 44 19.75 11.86 -11.26
C VAL A 44 20.23 13.31 -11.15
N LEU A 45 20.06 14.09 -12.22
CA LEU A 45 20.47 15.48 -12.25
C LEU A 45 19.66 16.35 -11.27
N ASP A 46 18.36 16.10 -11.16
CA ASP A 46 17.50 16.80 -10.20
C ASP A 46 17.91 16.45 -8.75
N TYR A 47 18.21 15.18 -8.46
CA TYR A 47 18.76 14.76 -7.16
C TYR A 47 20.09 15.46 -6.82
N LEU A 48 20.99 15.62 -7.80
CA LEU A 48 22.25 16.34 -7.60
C LEU A 48 22.07 17.85 -7.32
N ARG A 49 20.93 18.43 -7.71
CA ARG A 49 20.60 19.85 -7.47
C ARG A 49 19.92 20.07 -6.13
N SER A 50 18.95 19.23 -5.79
CA SER A 50 18.10 19.41 -4.60
C SER A 50 18.57 18.61 -3.38
N GLY A 51 19.36 17.55 -3.59
CA GLY A 51 19.69 16.56 -2.57
C GLY A 51 18.53 15.61 -2.21
N SER A 52 17.39 15.70 -2.91
CA SER A 52 16.20 14.89 -2.65
C SER A 52 15.57 14.38 -3.94
N ILE A 53 14.99 13.18 -3.89
CA ILE A 53 14.35 12.58 -5.06
C ILE A 53 12.86 12.88 -5.09
N VAL A 54 12.40 13.53 -6.15
CA VAL A 54 10.98 13.79 -6.41
C VAL A 54 10.59 13.06 -7.69
N LEU A 55 9.67 12.12 -7.58
CA LEU A 55 9.19 11.30 -8.70
C LEU A 55 7.71 11.62 -8.97
N PRO A 56 7.26 11.57 -10.23
CA PRO A 56 5.84 11.60 -10.55
C PRO A 56 5.07 10.46 -9.89
N ASP A 57 3.77 10.66 -9.70
CA ASP A 57 2.87 9.60 -9.26
C ASP A 57 2.95 8.40 -10.21
N CYS A 58 2.95 7.19 -9.62
CA CYS A 58 3.05 5.93 -10.37
C CYS A 58 4.30 5.79 -11.27
N PHE A 59 5.44 6.35 -10.88
CA PHE A 59 6.70 6.17 -11.62
C PHE A 59 7.13 4.70 -11.74
N ARG A 60 6.86 4.08 -12.89
CA ARG A 60 7.05 2.64 -13.15
C ARG A 60 8.51 2.20 -13.26
N GLU A 61 9.40 3.13 -13.57
CA GLU A 61 10.81 2.83 -13.89
C GLU A 61 11.74 2.97 -12.68
N LYS A 62 11.18 2.91 -11.46
CA LYS A 62 11.92 3.13 -10.20
C LYS A 62 13.14 2.21 -10.06
N GLU A 63 13.01 0.94 -10.42
CA GLU A 63 14.12 -0.02 -10.38
C GLU A 63 15.18 0.26 -11.46
N ARG A 64 14.78 0.73 -12.65
CA ARG A 64 15.74 1.18 -13.67
C ARG A 64 16.52 2.40 -13.18
N LEU A 65 15.83 3.37 -12.60
CA LEU A 65 16.44 4.57 -12.03
C LEU A 65 17.37 4.23 -10.86
N ARG A 66 17.01 3.24 -10.04
CA ARG A 66 17.89 2.71 -8.97
C ARG A 66 19.21 2.18 -9.52
N ARG A 67 19.17 1.42 -10.62
CA ARG A 67 20.39 0.92 -11.28
C ARG A 67 21.28 2.04 -11.80
N GLU A 68 20.68 3.12 -12.33
CA GLU A 68 21.44 4.32 -12.70
C GLU A 68 22.08 4.97 -11.47
N ALA A 69 21.35 5.15 -10.37
CA ALA A 69 21.89 5.70 -9.12
C ALA A 69 23.07 4.87 -8.58
N LEU A 70 22.97 3.54 -8.63
CA LEU A 70 24.06 2.62 -8.26
C LEU A 70 25.28 2.77 -9.19
N TYR A 71 25.05 2.82 -10.51
CA TYR A 71 26.12 3.04 -11.49
C TYR A 71 26.88 4.34 -11.20
N TYR A 72 26.15 5.42 -10.93
CA TYR A 72 26.69 6.72 -10.56
C TYR A 72 27.26 6.81 -9.14
N GLY A 73 27.11 5.75 -8.31
CA GLY A 73 27.65 5.73 -6.94
C GLY A 73 26.86 6.59 -5.96
N LEU A 74 25.64 6.96 -6.32
CA LEU A 74 24.74 7.74 -5.47
C LEU A 74 23.99 6.78 -4.55
N GLN A 75 24.71 6.18 -3.60
CA GLN A 75 24.13 5.20 -2.66
C GLN A 75 22.89 5.73 -1.92
N PRO A 76 22.88 6.97 -1.38
CA PRO A 76 21.70 7.47 -0.68
C PRO A 76 20.47 7.61 -1.59
N MET A 77 20.68 7.95 -2.87
CA MET A 77 19.62 7.98 -3.88
C MET A 77 19.14 6.56 -4.18
N ALA A 78 20.07 5.60 -4.35
CA ALA A 78 19.75 4.21 -4.62
C ALA A 78 18.99 3.55 -3.46
N ASP A 79 19.29 3.91 -2.22
CA ASP A 79 18.59 3.43 -1.01
C ASP A 79 17.20 4.04 -0.90
N SER A 80 17.04 5.34 -1.20
CA SER A 80 15.73 6.00 -1.28
C SER A 80 14.85 5.40 -2.39
N LEU A 81 15.49 4.93 -3.47
CA LEU A 81 14.86 4.25 -4.58
C LEU A 81 14.66 2.76 -4.36
N ALA A 82 15.37 2.18 -3.38
CA ALA A 82 15.20 0.80 -3.03
C ALA A 82 13.73 0.62 -2.67
N VAL A 83 13.08 -0.19 -3.48
CA VAL A 83 11.78 -0.73 -3.12
C VAL A 83 12.08 -1.48 -1.82
N HIS A 84 11.66 -0.93 -0.67
CA HIS A 84 11.19 -1.82 0.38
C HIS A 84 10.15 -2.63 -0.37
N THR A 85 10.51 -3.85 -0.80
CA THR A 85 9.63 -4.75 -1.54
C THR A 85 8.48 -5.03 -0.60
N ARG A 86 7.54 -4.08 -0.61
CA ARG A 86 6.30 -4.15 0.12
C ARG A 86 5.69 -5.40 -0.45
N THR A 87 5.70 -6.45 0.37
CA THR A 87 5.40 -7.80 -0.07
C THR A 87 4.05 -7.75 -0.77
N SER A 88 4.02 -8.12 -2.05
CA SER A 88 2.80 -8.02 -2.86
C SER A 88 1.76 -9.00 -2.32
N GLY A 89 0.47 -8.67 -2.46
CA GLY A 89 -0.59 -9.56 -2.05
C GLY A 89 -1.93 -8.88 -1.81
N TYR A 90 -2.84 -9.66 -1.25
CA TYR A 90 -4.22 -9.28 -1.04
C TYR A 90 -4.59 -9.29 0.43
N ILE A 91 -5.40 -8.32 0.84
CA ILE A 91 -6.09 -8.28 2.11
C ILE A 91 -7.58 -8.06 1.83
N VAL A 92 -8.44 -8.83 2.48
CA VAL A 92 -9.89 -8.65 2.40
C VAL A 92 -10.39 -8.17 3.75
N ILE A 93 -11.15 -7.09 3.73
CA ILE A 93 -11.83 -6.53 4.90
C ILE A 93 -13.30 -6.88 4.79
N GLY A 94 -13.82 -7.58 5.79
CA GLY A 94 -15.22 -8.00 5.84
C GLY A 94 -15.90 -7.48 7.08
N TYR A 95 -17.19 -7.13 7.02
CA TYR A 95 -17.98 -6.91 8.23
C TYR A 95 -19.44 -7.30 8.02
N ARG A 96 -20.11 -7.65 9.13
CA ARG A 96 -21.56 -7.76 9.19
C ARG A 96 -22.15 -6.46 9.71
N GLY A 97 -22.95 -5.81 8.88
CA GLY A 97 -23.66 -4.59 9.20
C GLY A 97 -25.12 -4.87 9.48
N SER A 98 -25.63 -4.29 10.56
CA SER A 98 -27.05 -4.25 10.88
C SER A 98 -27.53 -2.79 10.98
N PHE A 99 -28.84 -2.58 10.93
CA PHE A 99 -29.45 -1.29 11.24
C PHE A 99 -30.10 -1.39 12.62
N GLN A 100 -29.87 -0.39 13.47
CA GLN A 100 -30.66 -0.23 14.69
C GLN A 100 -31.98 0.44 14.34
N PHE A 101 -33.06 -0.18 14.78
CA PHE A 101 -34.39 0.40 14.74
C PHE A 101 -34.67 1.02 16.12
N GLY A 102 -34.92 2.33 16.14
CA GLY A 102 -35.36 3.01 17.36
C GLY A 102 -36.73 2.49 17.80
N ARG A 103 -37.09 2.69 19.08
CA ARG A 103 -38.47 2.50 19.53
C ARG A 103 -39.38 3.55 18.89
N ASP A 104 -40.64 3.19 18.67
CA ASP A 104 -41.65 3.99 17.97
C ASP A 104 -41.62 5.49 18.34
N GLY A 105 -41.55 6.35 17.33
CA GLY A 105 -41.80 7.80 17.46
C GLY A 105 -40.58 8.73 17.34
N LEU A 106 -39.35 8.22 17.31
CA LEU A 106 -38.16 9.01 17.01
C LEU A 106 -37.66 8.68 15.59
N THR A 107 -37.62 9.68 14.70
CA THR A 107 -36.93 9.58 13.41
C THR A 107 -35.42 9.55 13.65
N ASP A 108 -34.93 8.45 14.20
CA ASP A 108 -33.50 8.28 14.42
C ASP A 108 -32.83 8.10 13.06
N VAL A 109 -31.72 8.82 12.86
CA VAL A 109 -30.88 8.65 11.67
C VAL A 109 -30.34 7.23 11.72
N LYS A 110 -30.79 6.38 10.79
CA LYS A 110 -30.46 4.94 10.78
C LYS A 110 -28.99 4.73 10.41
N PHE A 111 -28.10 4.83 11.38
CA PHE A 111 -26.70 4.52 11.19
C PHE A 111 -26.47 3.01 11.11
N ARG A 112 -25.54 2.64 10.24
CA ARG A 112 -25.09 1.26 10.13
C ARG A 112 -24.24 0.92 11.35
N LYS A 113 -24.63 -0.13 12.07
CA LYS A 113 -23.86 -0.65 13.19
C LYS A 113 -22.86 -1.68 12.68
N ILE A 114 -21.58 -1.46 12.98
CA ILE A 114 -20.49 -2.40 12.68
C ILE A 114 -19.99 -2.95 14.00
N SER A 115 -20.21 -4.24 14.27
CA SER A 115 -19.76 -4.85 15.53
C SER A 115 -18.33 -5.38 15.46
N ARG A 116 -17.88 -5.83 14.29
CA ARG A 116 -16.57 -6.43 14.11
C ARG A 116 -16.13 -6.34 12.66
N ILE A 117 -14.88 -5.92 12.46
CA ILE A 117 -14.22 -5.92 11.15
C ILE A 117 -13.33 -7.16 11.09
N LEU A 118 -13.63 -8.07 10.17
CA LEU A 118 -12.86 -9.26 9.84
C LEU A 118 -11.71 -8.89 8.90
N VAL A 119 -10.57 -9.52 9.10
CA VAL A 119 -9.37 -9.35 8.28
C VAL A 119 -8.96 -10.73 7.75
N CYS A 120 -8.91 -10.86 6.43
CA CYS A 120 -8.48 -12.07 5.74
C CYS A 120 -7.28 -11.76 4.84
N GLY A 121 -6.30 -12.66 4.78
CA GLY A 121 -5.12 -12.47 3.96
C GLY A 121 -3.91 -13.26 4.48
N ARG A 122 -2.74 -12.97 3.92
CA ARG A 122 -1.48 -13.53 4.41
C ARG A 122 -1.14 -12.95 5.78
N VAL A 123 -0.86 -13.80 6.76
CA VAL A 123 -0.65 -13.41 8.16
C VAL A 123 0.43 -12.35 8.31
N ALA A 124 1.58 -12.51 7.64
CA ALA A 124 2.66 -11.53 7.68
C ALA A 124 2.22 -10.14 7.20
N LEU A 125 1.39 -10.08 6.15
CA LEU A 125 0.84 -8.81 5.65
C LEU A 125 -0.13 -8.18 6.64
N CYS A 126 -1.06 -8.96 7.17
CA CYS A 126 -2.05 -8.47 8.13
C CYS A 126 -1.36 -7.89 9.37
N ARG A 127 -0.32 -8.56 9.89
CA ARG A 127 0.48 -8.07 11.03
C ARG A 127 1.23 -6.78 10.71
N ILE A 128 1.84 -6.68 9.53
CA ILE A 128 2.53 -5.46 9.09
C ILE A 128 1.55 -4.28 8.99
N VAL A 129 0.37 -4.48 8.40
CA VAL A 129 -0.59 -3.40 8.15
C VAL A 129 -1.31 -2.95 9.42
N PHE A 130 -1.81 -3.90 10.22
CA PHE A 130 -2.71 -3.58 11.33
C PHE A 130 -2.03 -3.62 12.70
N GLY A 131 -0.85 -4.22 12.83
CA GLY A 131 -0.06 -4.25 14.07
C GLY A 131 -0.91 -4.54 15.31
N GLU A 132 -0.87 -3.63 16.28
CA GLU A 132 -1.61 -3.71 17.53
C GLU A 132 -3.13 -3.65 17.38
N ALA A 133 -3.67 -3.15 16.28
CA ALA A 133 -5.11 -3.15 16.03
C ALA A 133 -5.63 -4.55 15.67
N LEU A 134 -4.76 -5.48 15.27
CA LEU A 134 -5.12 -6.85 14.91
C LEU A 134 -5.37 -7.71 16.16
N ASN A 135 -6.47 -8.46 16.15
CA ASN A 135 -6.79 -9.46 17.15
C ASN A 135 -6.67 -10.86 16.55
N GLU A 136 -5.72 -11.63 17.09
CA GLU A 136 -5.37 -12.98 16.61
C GLU A 136 -6.01 -14.11 17.46
N SER A 137 -6.84 -13.78 18.46
CA SER A 137 -7.38 -14.76 19.44
C SER A 137 -8.15 -15.94 18.85
N ARG A 138 -8.70 -15.77 17.63
CA ARG A 138 -9.46 -16.82 16.92
C ARG A 138 -8.60 -17.72 16.05
N ASP A 139 -7.32 -17.40 15.88
CA ASP A 139 -6.35 -18.12 15.08
C ASP A 139 -4.91 -17.79 15.53
N PRO A 140 -4.55 -18.15 16.78
CA PRO A 140 -3.23 -17.85 17.35
C PRO A 140 -2.11 -18.51 16.55
N ASP A 141 -0.87 -18.08 16.78
CA ASP A 141 0.27 -18.53 15.98
C ASP A 141 0.47 -20.05 16.05
N HIS A 142 0.62 -20.68 14.88
CA HIS A 142 0.85 -22.13 14.74
C HIS A 142 2.33 -22.45 14.45
N GLY A 143 3.22 -21.46 14.45
CA GLY A 143 4.66 -21.66 14.20
C GLY A 143 5.02 -21.90 12.73
N VAL A 144 4.05 -21.80 11.81
CA VAL A 144 4.26 -21.99 10.37
C VAL A 144 4.55 -20.64 9.71
N PRO A 145 5.73 -20.46 9.07
CA PRO A 145 6.01 -19.27 8.28
C PRO A 145 5.11 -19.22 7.03
N ASP A 146 4.69 -18.01 6.64
CA ASP A 146 4.00 -17.72 5.37
C ASP A 146 2.62 -18.39 5.16
N ARG A 147 1.73 -18.29 6.16
CA ARG A 147 0.35 -18.80 6.08
C ARG A 147 -0.70 -17.72 5.76
N TYR A 148 -1.87 -18.16 5.30
CA TYR A 148 -3.08 -17.33 5.16
C TYR A 148 -4.07 -17.58 6.31
N THR A 149 -4.90 -16.58 6.59
CA THR A 149 -6.00 -16.67 7.55
C THR A 149 -7.24 -15.93 7.06
N ALA A 150 -8.41 -16.34 7.56
CA ALA A 150 -9.69 -15.65 7.41
C ALA A 150 -10.38 -15.42 8.77
N ARG A 151 -9.61 -15.47 9.87
CA ARG A 151 -10.14 -15.53 11.23
C ARG A 151 -9.72 -14.35 12.11
N PHE A 152 -8.84 -13.48 11.62
CA PHE A 152 -8.47 -12.25 12.32
C PHE A 152 -9.60 -11.23 12.30
N PHE A 153 -9.56 -10.32 13.26
CA PHE A 153 -10.46 -9.18 13.31
C PHE A 153 -9.79 -7.99 13.98
N LEU A 154 -10.28 -6.78 13.74
CA LEU A 154 -9.75 -5.56 14.36
C LEU A 154 -10.34 -5.34 15.76
N LYS A 155 -9.54 -4.76 16.65
CA LYS A 155 -9.96 -4.38 18.01
C LYS A 155 -10.93 -3.19 18.01
N HIS A 156 -10.99 -2.42 16.92
CA HIS A 156 -11.95 -1.33 16.70
C HIS A 156 -12.99 -1.69 15.63
N SER A 157 -14.02 -0.85 15.50
CA SER A 157 -15.12 -1.01 14.53
C SER A 157 -15.23 0.11 13.50
N SER A 158 -14.33 1.10 13.49
CA SER A 158 -14.25 2.10 12.42
C SER A 158 -13.66 1.48 11.15
N ILE A 159 -14.43 1.47 10.07
CA ILE A 159 -14.02 0.87 8.80
C ILE A 159 -13.09 1.79 8.01
N GLU A 160 -13.34 3.10 8.09
CA GLU A 160 -12.53 4.15 7.48
C GLU A 160 -11.11 4.08 8.03
N GLN A 161 -10.95 3.93 9.35
CA GLN A 161 -9.65 3.73 9.99
C GLN A 161 -8.91 2.48 9.45
N ALA A 162 -9.61 1.41 9.10
CA ALA A 162 -9.00 0.22 8.51
C ALA A 162 -8.56 0.47 7.05
N PHE A 163 -9.34 1.24 6.30
CA PHE A 163 -9.05 1.61 4.91
C PHE A 163 -7.86 2.57 4.81
N ASP A 164 -7.77 3.53 5.73
CA ASP A 164 -6.64 4.47 5.79
C ASP A 164 -5.33 3.73 6.08
N GLN A 165 -5.31 2.82 7.07
CA GLN A 165 -4.15 1.97 7.36
C GLN A 165 -3.71 1.17 6.13
N LEU A 166 -4.64 0.61 5.36
CA LEU A 166 -4.34 -0.12 4.12
C LEU A 166 -3.71 0.80 3.06
N GLN A 167 -4.26 1.99 2.84
CA GLN A 167 -3.73 2.96 1.88
C GLN A 167 -2.33 3.46 2.25
N GLU A 168 -2.09 3.79 3.53
CA GLU A 168 -0.76 4.14 4.05
C GLU A 168 0.26 3.00 3.80
N HIS A 169 -0.22 1.75 3.83
CA HIS A 169 0.55 0.55 3.53
C HIS A 169 0.65 0.20 2.04
N GLY A 170 0.16 1.06 1.15
CA GLY A 170 0.27 0.95 -0.30
C GLY A 170 -0.73 -0.03 -0.92
N PHE A 171 -1.77 -0.42 -0.18
CA PHE A 171 -2.87 -1.18 -0.73
C PHE A 171 -3.89 -0.25 -1.39
N ARG A 172 -4.45 -0.68 -2.52
CA ARG A 172 -5.59 -0.04 -3.19
C ARG A 172 -6.79 -0.95 -3.16
N MET A 173 -7.99 -0.40 -3.00
CA MET A 173 -9.23 -1.17 -3.11
C MET A 173 -9.45 -1.54 -4.59
N THR A 174 -9.68 -2.81 -4.88
CA THR A 174 -9.93 -3.30 -6.25
C THR A 174 -11.36 -3.77 -6.47
N GLY A 175 -12.13 -3.96 -5.40
CA GLY A 175 -13.52 -4.41 -5.51
C GLY A 175 -14.20 -4.45 -4.15
N SER A 176 -15.52 -4.43 -4.19
CA SER A 176 -16.37 -4.66 -3.03
C SER A 176 -17.58 -5.51 -3.42
N CYS A 177 -18.08 -6.28 -2.47
CA CYS A 177 -19.34 -7.01 -2.62
C CYS A 177 -20.16 -6.92 -1.34
N GLY A 178 -21.47 -7.00 -1.49
CA GLY A 178 -22.42 -7.07 -0.38
C GLY A 178 -23.36 -8.24 -0.62
N SER A 179 -23.51 -9.10 0.38
CA SER A 179 -24.49 -10.17 0.39
C SER A 179 -25.48 -9.94 1.52
N GLY A 180 -26.77 -9.83 1.17
CA GLY A 180 -27.85 -9.82 2.14
C GLY A 180 -28.18 -11.25 2.55
N THR A 181 -27.97 -11.59 3.81
CA THR A 181 -28.57 -12.80 4.38
C THR A 181 -29.90 -12.38 4.98
N ALA A 182 -30.98 -12.43 4.20
CA ALA A 182 -32.32 -12.40 4.79
C ALA A 182 -32.39 -13.61 5.73
N GLY A 183 -32.45 -13.35 7.04
CA GLY A 183 -32.48 -14.42 8.04
C GLY A 183 -33.63 -15.39 7.74
N ILE A 184 -33.33 -16.69 7.73
CA ILE A 184 -34.34 -17.75 7.75
C ILE A 184 -35.28 -17.46 8.93
N ALA A 185 -36.60 -17.55 8.68
CA ALA A 185 -37.62 -17.15 9.62
C ALA A 185 -37.47 -17.80 11.02
N ALA A 186 -37.36 -16.93 12.02
CA ALA A 186 -37.93 -17.02 13.38
C ALA A 186 -37.62 -18.19 14.33
N ALA A 187 -36.93 -19.25 13.96
CA ALA A 187 -36.59 -20.31 14.91
C ALA A 187 -35.23 -20.02 15.59
N ASP A 188 -35.27 -19.67 16.88
CA ASP A 188 -34.12 -19.61 17.81
C ASP A 188 -33.18 -18.40 17.71
N LEU A 189 -33.73 -17.19 17.84
CA LEU A 189 -32.92 -16.01 18.15
C LEU A 189 -32.34 -16.11 19.58
N LYS A 190 -31.03 -15.85 19.72
CA LYS A 190 -30.39 -15.75 21.04
C LYS A 190 -31.02 -14.64 21.87
N PRO A 191 -31.12 -14.79 23.21
CA PRO A 191 -31.65 -13.74 24.09
C PRO A 191 -30.94 -12.40 23.87
N GLY A 192 -31.70 -11.34 23.61
CA GLY A 192 -31.18 -9.99 23.39
C GLY A 192 -30.89 -9.60 21.93
N VAL A 193 -31.16 -10.49 20.95
CA VAL A 193 -31.04 -10.16 19.53
C VAL A 193 -32.41 -9.73 18.98
N ASP A 194 -32.48 -8.50 18.46
CA ASP A 194 -33.68 -7.94 17.85
C ASP A 194 -34.02 -8.65 16.53
N GLN A 195 -35.29 -9.05 16.36
CA GLN A 195 -35.73 -9.83 15.19
C GLN A 195 -35.61 -9.03 13.88
N GLU A 196 -35.80 -7.71 13.93
CA GLU A 196 -35.66 -6.82 12.78
C GLU A 196 -34.18 -6.55 12.49
N GLU A 197 -33.34 -6.37 13.51
CA GLU A 197 -31.88 -6.24 13.33
C GLU A 197 -31.29 -7.47 12.59
N ASN A 198 -31.78 -8.68 12.90
CA ASN A 198 -31.34 -9.91 12.25
C ASN A 198 -31.81 -10.05 10.78
N ARG A 199 -32.94 -9.41 10.43
CA ARG A 199 -33.49 -9.40 9.06
C ARG A 199 -32.62 -8.59 8.10
N TRP A 200 -31.90 -7.60 8.61
CA TRP A 200 -31.05 -6.69 7.84
C TRP A 200 -29.55 -6.96 8.06
N ASN A 201 -29.18 -8.22 8.25
CA ASN A 201 -27.79 -8.64 8.31
C ASN A 201 -27.16 -8.67 6.91
N HIS A 202 -26.34 -7.67 6.63
CA HIS A 202 -25.57 -7.58 5.39
C HIS A 202 -24.12 -7.94 5.67
N TYR A 203 -23.60 -8.92 4.94
CA TYR A 203 -22.18 -9.17 4.91
C TYR A 203 -21.56 -8.36 3.78
N ASN A 204 -20.61 -7.49 4.11
CA ASN A 204 -19.92 -6.62 3.15
C ASN A 204 -18.45 -6.98 3.14
N GLU A 205 -17.86 -7.12 1.97
CA GLU A 205 -16.43 -7.39 1.78
C GLU A 205 -15.80 -6.38 0.84
N PHE A 206 -14.54 -6.05 1.11
CA PHE A 206 -13.73 -5.10 0.37
C PHE A 206 -12.37 -5.74 0.11
N VAL A 207 -12.00 -5.87 -1.16
CA VAL A 207 -10.75 -6.51 -1.58
C VAL A 207 -9.72 -5.43 -1.84
N PHE A 208 -8.55 -5.57 -1.20
CA PHE A 208 -7.42 -4.68 -1.33
C PHE A 208 -6.22 -5.42 -1.91
N VAL A 209 -5.50 -4.77 -2.81
CA VAL A 209 -4.30 -5.32 -3.47
C VAL A 209 -3.12 -4.38 -3.34
N ARG A 210 -1.93 -4.96 -3.16
CA ARG A 210 -0.63 -4.28 -3.26
C ARG A 210 0.23 -5.06 -4.24
N ASP A 211 0.67 -4.38 -5.30
CA ASP A 211 1.54 -4.97 -6.35
C ASP A 211 3.00 -5.06 -5.89
#